data_AF-A0A9P9E340-F1
#
_entry.id   AF-A0A9P9E340-F1
#
_cell.length_a   1.000
_cell.length_b   1.000
_cell.length_c   1.000
_cell.angle_alpha   90.00
_cell.angle_beta   90.00
_cell.angle_gamma   90.00
#
_symmetry.space_group_name_H-M   'P 1'
#
loop_
_entity.id
_entity.type
_entity.pdbx_description
1 polymer ?
#
loop_
_entity_poly.entity_id
_entity_poly.type
_entity_poly.pdbx_seq_one_letter_code
_entity_poly.pdbx_strand_id
1 'polypeptide(L)'
;MSCTQYAALSYCWGKGKTLTAIKHTLPSLRLGFSLRKLPQTIQDTINVSRKLKIKHIWVGALCTIQDSKEDWEKESARMASVYQNAFVTIAAASA
;
A
#
# COMPACT_ATOMS: atom_id res chain seq x y z
N MET A 1 -6.08 -18.52 17.19
CA MET A 1 -5.56 -17.19 16.81
C MET A 1 -5.20 -17.23 15.33
N SER A 2 -6.00 -16.63 14.44
CA SER A 2 -5.60 -16.51 13.03
C SER A 2 -4.62 -15.34 12.90
N CYS A 3 -3.39 -15.60 12.48
CA CYS A 3 -2.47 -14.53 12.09
C CYS A 3 -3.06 -13.78 10.89
N THR A 4 -3.17 -12.47 10.98
CA THR A 4 -3.80 -11.65 9.94
C THR A 4 -2.91 -11.62 8.69
N GLN A 5 -3.36 -12.27 7.62
CA GLN A 5 -2.66 -12.26 6.35
C GLN A 5 -2.85 -10.93 5.62
N TYR A 6 -1.79 -10.49 4.96
CA TYR A 6 -1.80 -9.32 4.07
C TYR A 6 -0.95 -9.56 2.83
N ALA A 7 -1.28 -8.85 1.75
CA ALA A 7 -0.47 -8.78 0.55
C ALA A 7 0.33 -7.47 0.53
N ALA A 8 1.57 -7.50 0.06
CA ALA A 8 2.38 -6.28 -0.14
C ALA A 8 2.42 -5.93 -1.63
N LEU A 9 2.31 -4.64 -1.97
CA LEU A 9 2.48 -4.14 -3.33
C LEU A 9 3.88 -3.55 -3.51
N SER A 10 4.64 -4.11 -4.46
CA SER A 10 5.89 -3.55 -4.95
C SER A 10 5.67 -2.94 -6.34
N TYR A 11 5.84 -1.63 -6.47
CA TYR A 11 5.62 -0.92 -7.74
C TYR A 11 6.40 0.40 -7.79
N CYS A 12 6.73 0.85 -9.01
CA CYS A 12 7.24 2.20 -9.24
C CYS A 12 6.07 3.19 -9.25
N TRP A 13 6.24 4.32 -8.56
CA TRP A 13 5.23 5.36 -8.53
C TRP A 13 5.31 6.09 -9.86
N GLY A 14 4.35 5.86 -10.76
CA GLY A 14 4.31 6.48 -12.07
C GLY A 14 4.34 8.01 -11.99
N LYS A 15 4.51 8.68 -13.14
CA LYS A 15 4.71 10.14 -13.23
C LYS A 15 3.46 11.00 -12.89
N GLY A 16 2.38 10.40 -12.43
CA GLY A 16 1.09 11.06 -12.15
C GLY A 16 0.85 11.35 -10.67
N LYS A 17 -0.20 12.15 -10.37
CA LYS A 17 -0.67 12.36 -9.00
C LYS A 17 -1.18 11.03 -8.42
N THR A 18 -0.35 10.39 -7.62
CA THR A 18 -0.71 9.21 -6.85
C THR A 18 -1.40 9.65 -5.56
N LEU A 19 -2.48 8.98 -5.18
CA LEU A 19 -3.03 9.15 -3.83
C LEU A 19 -1.98 8.65 -2.83
N THR A 20 -1.42 9.57 -2.07
CA THR A 20 -0.42 9.29 -1.04
C THR A 20 -0.97 9.58 0.34
N ALA A 21 -0.56 8.78 1.33
CA ALA A 21 -0.77 9.13 2.72
C ALA A 21 0.18 10.26 3.10
N ILE A 22 -0.41 11.40 3.37
CA ILE A 22 0.22 12.61 3.92
C ILE A 22 -0.61 13.01 5.14
N LYS A 23 -0.02 13.72 6.09
CA LYS A 23 -0.64 13.98 7.41
C LYS A 23 -2.08 14.50 7.30
N HIS A 24 -2.37 15.31 6.29
CA HIS A 24 -3.69 15.88 6.05
C HIS A 24 -4.69 14.94 5.34
N THR A 25 -4.24 13.95 4.57
CA THR A 25 -5.13 13.00 3.85
C THR A 25 -5.39 11.72 4.63
N LEU A 26 -4.57 11.42 5.66
CA LEU A 26 -4.75 10.25 6.53
C LEU A 26 -6.15 10.13 7.16
N PRO A 27 -6.76 11.21 7.71
CA PRO A 27 -8.12 11.11 8.26
C PRO A 27 -9.14 10.71 7.21
N SER A 28 -9.05 11.29 6.01
CA SER A 28 -9.94 10.99 4.88
C SER A 28 -9.72 9.56 4.36
N LEU A 29 -8.49 9.05 4.35
CA LEU A 29 -8.19 7.67 3.98
C LEU A 29 -8.81 6.67 4.98
N ARG A 30 -8.83 7.01 6.28
CA ARG A 30 -9.44 6.18 7.34
C ARG A 30 -10.97 6.12 7.27
N LEU A 31 -11.61 7.21 6.83
CA LEU A 31 -13.07 7.26 6.60
C LEU A 31 -13.51 6.43 5.39
N GLY A 32 -12.55 6.00 4.57
CA GLY A 32 -12.79 5.25 3.34
C GLY A 32 -12.72 6.13 2.10
N PHE A 33 -12.39 5.51 0.98
CA PHE A 33 -12.24 6.17 -0.30
C PHE A 33 -12.79 5.29 -1.41
N SER A 34 -13.20 5.92 -2.51
CA SER A 34 -13.63 5.18 -3.71
C SER A 34 -12.42 4.53 -4.38
N LEU A 35 -12.51 3.23 -4.63
CA LEU A 35 -11.48 2.46 -5.34
C LEU A 35 -11.14 3.06 -6.70
N ARG A 36 -12.14 3.67 -7.37
CA ARG A 36 -11.97 4.30 -8.69
C ARG A 36 -11.03 5.51 -8.67
N LYS A 37 -10.76 6.09 -7.49
CA LYS A 37 -9.84 7.22 -7.34
C LYS A 37 -8.38 6.77 -7.23
N LEU A 38 -8.12 5.48 -7.00
CA LEU A 38 -6.78 4.94 -6.89
C LEU A 38 -6.15 4.73 -8.28
N PRO A 39 -4.81 4.82 -8.40
CA PRO A 39 -4.09 4.31 -9.57
C PRO A 39 -4.50 2.89 -9.94
N GLN A 40 -4.52 2.58 -11.23
CA GLN A 40 -4.92 1.27 -11.77
C GLN A 40 -4.14 0.13 -11.10
N THR A 41 -2.83 0.28 -10.91
CA THR A 41 -1.98 -0.70 -10.23
C THR A 41 -2.48 -1.09 -8.83
N ILE A 42 -2.97 -0.12 -8.05
CA ILE A 42 -3.51 -0.37 -6.71
C ILE A 42 -4.89 -1.05 -6.83
N GLN A 43 -5.72 -0.65 -7.80
CA GLN A 43 -7.00 -1.31 -8.05
C GLN A 43 -6.82 -2.78 -8.43
N ASP A 44 -5.87 -3.09 -9.30
CA ASP A 44 -5.55 -4.45 -9.73
C ASP A 44 -5.02 -5.28 -8.56
N THR A 45 -4.15 -4.70 -7.74
CA THR A 45 -3.66 -5.32 -6.50
C THR A 45 -4.82 -5.71 -5.58
N ILE A 46 -5.77 -4.79 -5.34
CA ILE A 46 -6.96 -5.05 -4.52
C ILE A 46 -7.78 -6.21 -5.11
N ASN A 47 -7.97 -6.23 -6.43
CA ASN A 47 -8.71 -7.28 -7.11
C ASN A 47 -8.02 -8.65 -6.99
N VAL A 48 -6.69 -8.69 -7.14
CA VAL A 48 -5.90 -9.91 -6.95
C VAL A 48 -5.97 -10.38 -5.49
N SER A 49 -5.76 -9.49 -4.52
CA SER A 49 -5.85 -9.83 -3.09
C SER A 49 -7.22 -10.38 -2.71
N ARG A 50 -8.31 -9.81 -3.25
CA ARG A 50 -9.68 -10.32 -3.06
C ARG A 50 -9.86 -11.73 -3.61
N LYS A 51 -9.35 -12.02 -4.81
CA LYS A 51 -9.38 -13.38 -5.39
C LYS A 51 -8.59 -14.39 -4.55
N LEU A 52 -7.51 -13.95 -3.92
CA LEU A 52 -6.71 -14.73 -2.98
C LEU A 52 -7.30 -14.80 -1.56
N LYS A 53 -8.49 -14.22 -1.32
CA LYS A 53 -9.15 -14.14 0.00
C LYS A 53 -8.35 -13.39 1.07
N ILE A 54 -7.45 -12.49 0.64
CA ILE A 54 -6.66 -11.63 1.51
C ILE A 54 -7.37 -10.29 1.69
N LYS A 55 -7.69 -9.93 2.93
CA LYS A 55 -8.45 -8.71 3.25
C LYS A 55 -7.58 -7.46 3.40
N HIS A 56 -6.32 -7.64 3.73
CA HIS A 56 -5.40 -6.53 4.04
C HIS A 56 -4.35 -6.41 2.96
N ILE A 57 -4.05 -5.18 2.57
CA ILE A 57 -2.98 -4.87 1.64
C ILE A 57 -2.08 -3.82 2.26
N TRP A 58 -0.78 -3.95 2.03
CA TRP A 58 0.20 -2.93 2.31
C TRP A 58 0.61 -2.27 1.00
N VAL A 59 0.46 -0.95 0.93
CA VAL A 59 0.90 -0.14 -0.21
C VAL A 59 1.73 1.00 0.36
N GLY A 60 3.03 1.02 0.06
CA GLY A 60 3.95 2.02 0.63
C GLY A 60 3.42 3.45 0.53
N ALA A 61 2.94 3.85 -0.64
CA ALA A 61 2.36 5.18 -0.87
C ALA A 61 1.16 5.52 0.03
N LEU A 62 0.37 4.55 0.49
CA LEU A 62 -0.83 4.75 1.32
C LEU A 62 -0.62 4.42 2.80
N CYS A 63 0.39 3.60 3.12
CA CYS A 63 0.64 3.10 4.48
C CYS A 63 1.81 3.82 5.17
N THR A 64 2.51 4.71 4.47
CA THR A 64 3.61 5.52 5.03
C THR A 64 3.40 7.00 4.74
N ILE A 65 3.76 7.85 5.69
CA ILE A 65 3.57 9.31 5.62
C ILE A 65 4.65 9.91 4.72
N GLN A 66 4.25 10.44 3.56
CA GLN A 66 5.19 10.91 2.55
C GLN A 66 5.75 12.31 2.80
N ASP A 67 5.06 13.14 3.58
CA ASP A 67 5.44 14.53 3.89
C ASP A 67 6.29 14.65 5.16
N SER A 68 6.89 13.55 5.62
CA SER A 68 7.66 13.50 6.86
C SER A 68 8.90 12.63 6.70
N LYS A 69 10.07 13.27 6.70
CA LYS A 69 11.37 12.58 6.59
C LYS A 69 11.59 11.59 7.73
N GLU A 70 11.21 11.96 8.95
CA GLU A 70 11.35 11.11 10.13
C GLU A 70 10.46 9.87 10.04
N ASP A 71 9.21 10.00 9.58
CA ASP A 71 8.32 8.85 9.36
C ASP A 71 8.84 7.97 8.22
N TRP A 72 9.39 8.57 7.16
CA TRP A 72 10.00 7.84 6.07
C TRP A 72 11.22 7.02 6.53
N GLU A 73 12.11 7.59 7.36
CA GLU A 73 13.27 6.88 7.92
C GLU A 73 12.82 5.68 8.78
N LYS A 74 11.81 5.88 9.63
CA LYS A 74 11.25 4.80 10.46
C LYS A 74 10.63 3.69 9.62
N GLU A 75 9.82 4.04 8.60
CA GLU A 75 9.10 3.05 7.82
C GLU A 75 9.99 2.37 6.77
N SER A 76 10.97 3.07 6.20
CA SER A 76 11.95 2.47 5.30
C SER A 76 12.79 1.40 5.99
N ALA A 77 13.19 1.62 7.26
CA ALA A 77 13.86 0.60 8.08
C ALA A 77 12.99 -0.65 8.32
N ARG A 78 11.67 -0.52 8.24
CA ARG A 78 10.71 -1.63 8.44
C ARG A 78 10.33 -2.33 7.15
N MET A 79 10.61 -1.75 5.97
CA MET A 79 10.19 -2.29 4.68
C MET A 79 10.62 -3.74 4.48
N ALA A 80 11.86 -4.10 4.84
CA ALA A 80 12.34 -5.47 4.72
C ALA A 80 11.45 -6.46 5.50
N SER A 81 11.09 -6.11 6.74
CA SER A 81 10.19 -6.92 7.57
C SER A 81 8.77 -6.97 7.00
N VAL A 82 8.27 -5.89 6.42
CA VAL A 82 6.95 -5.86 5.78
C VAL A 82 6.90 -6.83 4.59
N TYR A 83 7.90 -6.80 3.70
CA TYR A 83 7.90 -7.73 2.57
C TYR A 83 8.13 -9.17 3.00
N GLN A 84 9.03 -9.41 3.97
CA GLN A 84 9.34 -10.75 4.47
C GLN A 84 8.13 -11.42 5.15
N ASN A 85 7.29 -10.65 5.82
CA ASN A 85 6.13 -11.16 6.55
C ASN A 85 4.82 -11.09 5.74
N ALA A 86 4.86 -10.59 4.50
CA ALA A 86 3.70 -10.59 3.63
C ALA A 86 3.35 -12.03 3.21
N PHE A 87 2.06 -12.36 3.20
CA PHE A 87 1.62 -13.67 2.71
C PHE A 87 1.91 -13.83 1.20
N VAL A 88 1.82 -12.73 0.45
CA VAL A 88 2.23 -12.64 -0.94
C VAL A 88 2.71 -11.22 -1.24
N THR A 89 3.71 -11.10 -2.11
CA THR A 89 4.08 -9.81 -2.69
C THR A 89 3.62 -9.76 -4.14
N ILE A 90 2.82 -8.75 -4.47
CA ILE A 90 2.36 -8.47 -5.84
C ILE A 90 3.30 -7.41 -6.40
N ALA A 91 4.03 -7.76 -7.46
CA ALA A 91 4.96 -6.86 -8.12
C ALA A 91 4.38 -6.36 -9.45
N ALA A 92 4.33 -5.04 -9.62
CA ALA A 92 4.05 -4.45 -10.93
C ALA A 92 5.33 -4.46 -11.76
N ALA A 93 5.37 -5.28 -12.80
CA ALA A 93 6.56 -5.46 -13.65
C ALA A 93 6.87 -4.23 -14.53
N SER A 94 5.86 -3.42 -14.84
CA SER A 94 5.98 -2.18 -15.61
C SER A 94 4.99 -1.14 -15.11
N ALA A 95 5.34 0.14 -15.22
CA ALA A 95 4.55 1.29 -14.79
C ALA A 95 4.12 2.15 -15.98
#